data_AF-A0A427AHW1-F1
#
_entry.id   AF-A0A427AHW1-F1
#
_cell.length_a   1.000
_cell.length_b   1.000
_cell.length_c   1.000
_cell.angle_alpha   90.00
_cell.angle_beta   90.00
_cell.angle_gamma   90.00
#
_symmetry.space_group_name_H-M   'P 1'
#
loop_
_entity.id
_entity.type
_entity.pdbx_description
1 polymer ?
#
loop_
_entity_poly.entity_id
_entity_poly.type
_entity_poly.pdbx_seq_one_letter_code
_entity_poly.pdbx_strand_id
1 'polypeptide(L)'
;MAILMLQCESFTLVVFLLQLTISGKLFVFQMDRHKYVKVAYHGFREMSKEEKVSTYGNTLVRDSFDEPDYALIDTLFSLAEAYLFAQLVDFMDKNPAKFTSGVEYVLLILCHFVNLNSTSILYIRMYKDVRAAVDLCHRDGTLKQMVAKDPGR
;
A
#
# COMPACT_ATOMS: atom_id res chain seq x y z
N MET A 1 -16.60 5.90 5.69
CA MET A 1 -16.84 5.56 4.26
C MET A 1 -16.34 6.70 3.35
N ALA A 2 -15.10 7.17 3.56
CA ALA A 2 -14.60 8.42 2.96
C ALA A 2 -13.37 8.24 2.06
N ILE A 3 -12.87 7.00 1.89
CA ILE A 3 -11.71 6.70 1.02
C ILE A 3 -12.15 6.12 -0.33
N LEU A 4 -13.42 5.70 -0.44
CA LEU A 4 -13.99 5.14 -1.66
C LEU A 4 -14.83 6.13 -2.49
N MET A 5 -14.85 7.42 -2.13
CA MET A 5 -15.28 8.48 -3.04
C MET A 5 -14.09 9.38 -3.38
N LEU A 6 -13.10 8.78 -4.03
CA LEU A 6 -12.31 9.55 -4.99
C LEU A 6 -13.25 9.80 -6.18
N GLN A 7 -14.02 10.89 -6.11
CA GLN A 7 -14.88 11.33 -7.20
C GLN A 7 -14.02 11.52 -8.45
N CYS A 8 -14.13 10.56 -9.36
CA CYS A 8 -13.72 10.72 -10.74
C CYS A 8 -14.76 11.62 -11.42
N GLU A 9 -14.66 12.93 -11.25
CA GLU A 9 -15.51 13.91 -11.96
C GLU A 9 -15.10 14.08 -13.43
N SER A 10 -14.09 13.37 -13.92
CA SER A 10 -13.68 13.44 -15.32
C SER A 10 -12.95 12.17 -15.71
N PHE A 11 -13.43 11.52 -16.77
CA PHE A 11 -12.89 10.33 -17.47
C PHE A 11 -11.38 10.40 -17.80
N THR A 12 -10.54 10.39 -16.78
CA THR A 12 -9.09 10.24 -16.93
C THR A 12 -8.72 8.98 -16.19
N LEU A 13 -8.06 8.04 -16.87
CA LEU A 13 -7.50 6.84 -16.23
C LEU A 13 -6.65 7.28 -15.03
N VAL A 14 -7.18 7.14 -13.82
CA VAL A 14 -6.44 7.35 -12.59
C VAL A 14 -5.79 6.03 -12.25
N VAL A 15 -4.49 5.92 -12.49
CA VAL A 15 -3.72 4.78 -12.02
C VAL A 15 -3.44 5.00 -10.54
N PHE A 16 -3.99 4.11 -9.72
CA PHE A 16 -3.66 4.02 -8.30
C PHE A 16 -2.51 3.05 -8.13
N LEU A 17 -1.47 3.49 -7.44
CA LEU A 17 -0.31 2.68 -7.12
C LEU A 17 -0.15 2.66 -5.60
N LEU A 18 0.25 1.50 -5.13
CA LEU A 18 0.72 1.28 -3.78
C LEU A 18 2.24 1.15 -3.85
N GLN A 19 2.98 2.10 -3.29
CA GLN A 19 4.44 1.96 -3.22
C GLN A 19 4.87 1.20 -1.98
N LEU A 20 5.66 0.15 -2.21
CA LEU A 20 6.10 -0.81 -1.21
C LEU A 20 7.52 -0.53 -0.68
N THR A 21 8.43 0.12 -1.43
CA THR A 21 9.87 -0.05 -1.14
C THR A 21 10.73 1.22 -0.95
N ILE A 22 10.49 2.35 -1.61
CA ILE A 22 11.62 3.29 -1.84
C ILE A 22 11.89 4.32 -0.71
N SER A 23 11.08 4.44 0.35
CA SER A 23 11.39 5.40 1.44
C SER A 23 11.00 4.95 2.84
N GLY A 24 10.71 3.66 3.01
CA GLY A 24 10.35 3.14 4.33
C GLY A 24 9.05 3.64 4.92
N LYS A 25 8.19 4.17 4.06
CA LYS A 25 6.84 4.57 4.34
C LYS A 25 5.99 4.08 3.18
N LEU A 26 4.83 3.53 3.53
CA LEU A 26 3.88 3.05 2.57
C LEU A 26 2.99 4.20 2.14
N PHE A 27 2.79 4.34 0.84
CA PHE A 27 1.84 5.32 0.33
C PHE A 27 0.91 4.74 -0.73
N VAL A 28 -0.38 5.06 -0.57
CA VAL A 28 -1.36 4.95 -1.66
C VAL A 28 -1.39 6.29 -2.36
N PHE A 29 -1.16 6.33 -3.66
CA PHE A 29 -1.23 7.57 -4.40
C PHE A 29 -1.90 7.45 -5.75
N GLN A 30 -2.42 8.59 -6.17
CA GLN A 30 -3.01 8.84 -7.47
C GLN A 30 -1.99 9.56 -8.34
N MET A 31 -1.73 9.01 -9.53
CA MET A 31 -0.89 9.64 -10.53
C MET A 31 -1.68 10.28 -11.66
N ASP A 32 -1.05 11.23 -12.34
CA ASP A 32 -1.47 11.67 -13.66
C ASP A 32 -0.78 10.89 -14.79
N ARG A 33 -1.17 11.19 -16.03
CA ARG A 33 -0.61 10.57 -17.25
C ARG A 33 0.89 10.81 -17.45
N HIS A 34 1.48 11.75 -16.72
CA HIS A 34 2.89 12.11 -16.77
C HIS A 34 3.67 11.52 -15.58
N LYS A 35 3.04 10.63 -14.80
CA LYS A 35 3.61 9.98 -13.61
C LYS A 35 3.90 10.95 -12.46
N TYR A 36 3.20 12.09 -12.41
CA TYR A 36 3.24 12.95 -11.23
C TYR A 36 2.26 12.49 -10.16
N VAL A 37 2.74 12.39 -8.93
CA VAL A 37 1.93 12.12 -7.74
C VAL A 37 1.06 13.34 -7.44
N LYS A 38 -0.24 13.24 -7.71
CA LYS A 38 -1.20 14.30 -7.38
C LYS A 38 -1.57 14.27 -5.90
N VAL A 39 -1.98 13.10 -5.43
CA VAL A 39 -2.45 12.85 -4.06
C VAL A 39 -1.72 11.62 -3.53
N ALA A 40 -1.29 11.65 -2.28
CA ALA A 40 -0.64 10.52 -1.62
C ALA A 40 -1.08 10.43 -0.15
N TYR A 41 -1.26 9.22 0.36
CA TYR A 41 -1.69 8.93 1.71
C TYR A 41 -0.73 7.98 2.41
N HIS A 42 -0.38 8.28 3.66
CA HIS A 42 0.29 7.36 4.58
C HIS A 42 -0.76 6.82 5.56
N GLY A 43 -1.14 5.54 5.40
CA GLY A 43 -2.34 5.03 6.05
C GLY A 43 -3.57 5.83 5.60
N PHE A 44 -4.24 6.51 6.53
CA PHE A 44 -5.39 7.39 6.24
C PHE A 44 -5.06 8.89 6.26
N ARG A 45 -3.80 9.25 6.49
CA ARG A 45 -3.38 10.65 6.52
C ARG A 45 -2.89 11.08 5.14
N GLU A 46 -3.51 12.10 4.57
CA GLU A 46 -3.00 12.72 3.35
C GLU A 46 -1.63 13.38 3.60
N MET A 47 -0.72 13.22 2.65
CA MET A 47 0.60 13.84 2.69
C MET A 47 0.54 15.29 2.25
N SER A 48 1.27 16.14 2.98
CA SER A 48 1.57 17.50 2.57
C SER A 48 2.38 17.55 1.27
N LYS A 49 2.42 18.73 0.64
CA LYS A 49 3.22 18.94 -0.57
C LYS A 49 4.70 18.72 -0.30
N GLU A 50 5.19 19.15 0.85
CA GLU A 50 6.58 19.05 1.27
C GLU A 50 6.97 17.58 1.51
N GLU A 51 6.09 16.79 2.13
CA GLU A 51 6.27 15.34 2.28
C GLU A 51 6.27 14.62 0.92
N LYS A 52 5.38 15.03 0.00
CA LYS A 52 5.36 14.47 -1.36
C LYS A 52 6.64 14.82 -2.11
N VAL A 53 7.14 16.04 -2.01
CA VAL A 53 8.38 16.47 -2.68
C VAL A 53 9.62 15.81 -2.05
N SER A 54 9.65 15.61 -0.73
CA SER A 54 10.78 14.91 -0.11
C SER A 54 10.82 13.42 -0.47
N THR A 55 9.65 12.81 -0.66
CA THR A 55 9.52 11.38 -1.01
C THR A 55 9.64 11.13 -2.52
N TYR A 56 9.03 11.99 -3.35
CA TYR A 56 8.86 11.80 -4.80
C TYR A 56 9.43 12.95 -5.65
N GLY A 57 9.96 14.02 -5.03
CA GLY A 57 10.42 15.21 -5.73
C GLY A 57 11.85 15.13 -6.24
N ASN A 58 12.66 14.21 -5.69
CA ASN A 58 14.03 13.95 -6.17
C ASN A 58 14.10 12.92 -7.30
N THR A 59 12.97 12.30 -7.66
CA THR A 59 12.92 11.37 -8.78
C THR A 59 12.91 12.13 -10.11
N LEU A 60 14.11 12.49 -10.57
CA LEU A 60 14.49 12.45 -12.00
C LEU A 60 14.31 11.04 -12.60
N VAL A 61 14.00 10.06 -11.74
CA VAL A 61 13.62 8.68 -11.99
C VAL A 61 12.27 8.67 -12.73
N ARG A 62 12.40 8.78 -14.04
CA ARG A 62 11.50 8.22 -15.04
C ARG A 62 11.55 6.68 -15.04
N ASP A 63 12.33 6.07 -14.15
CA ASP A 63 12.36 4.62 -14.00
C ASP A 63 11.02 4.13 -13.48
N SER A 64 10.68 2.96 -13.98
CA SER A 64 9.37 2.36 -14.02
C SER A 64 8.73 2.29 -12.63
N PHE A 65 7.45 2.68 -12.56
CA PHE A 65 6.59 2.39 -11.41
C PHE A 65 6.15 0.92 -11.47
N ASP A 66 7.13 0.02 -11.53
CA ASP A 66 6.93 -1.40 -11.76
C ASP A 66 7.22 -2.19 -10.47
N GLU A 67 6.79 -3.44 -10.47
CA GLU A 67 7.18 -4.40 -9.45
C GLU A 67 8.71 -4.56 -9.38
N PRO A 68 9.27 -4.85 -8.19
CA PRO A 68 8.59 -5.21 -6.94
C PRO A 68 8.21 -3.99 -6.07
N ASP A 69 8.55 -2.78 -6.51
CA ASP A 69 8.48 -1.60 -5.65
C ASP A 69 7.13 -0.91 -5.61
N TYR A 70 6.28 -1.26 -6.57
CA TYR A 70 4.93 -0.77 -6.69
C TYR A 70 3.97 -1.91 -7.01
N ALA A 71 2.76 -1.82 -6.48
CA ALA A 71 1.64 -2.66 -6.87
C ALA A 71 0.52 -1.80 -7.46
N LEU A 72 -0.03 -2.25 -8.58
CA LEU A 72 -1.17 -1.61 -9.23
C LEU A 72 -2.46 -1.90 -8.46
N ILE A 73 -3.23 -0.85 -8.21
CA ILE A 73 -4.61 -0.95 -7.73
C ILE A 73 -5.53 -0.64 -8.91
N ASP A 74 -5.71 -1.65 -9.77
CA ASP A 74 -6.45 -1.56 -11.04
C ASP A 74 -7.78 -2.34 -11.02
N THR A 75 -8.02 -3.15 -9.97
CA THR A 75 -9.26 -3.91 -9.80
C THR A 75 -9.96 -3.57 -8.48
N LEU A 76 -11.27 -3.84 -8.41
CA LEU A 76 -12.03 -3.72 -7.16
C LEU A 76 -11.50 -4.65 -6.05
N PHE A 77 -10.87 -5.76 -6.40
CA PHE A 77 -10.23 -6.66 -5.45
C PHE A 77 -8.96 -6.04 -4.85
N SER A 78 -8.12 -5.44 -5.70
CA SER A 78 -6.92 -4.70 -5.26
C SER A 78 -7.28 -3.50 -4.38
N LEU A 79 -8.47 -2.90 -4.56
CA LEU A 79 -8.94 -1.81 -3.72
C LEU A 79 -9.25 -2.25 -2.29
N ALA A 80 -9.86 -3.42 -2.11
CA ALA A 80 -10.10 -3.98 -0.78
C ALA A 80 -8.77 -4.27 -0.05
N GLU A 81 -7.78 -4.78 -0.79
CA GLU A 81 -6.43 -5.01 -0.31
C GLU A 81 -5.76 -3.70 0.16
N ALA A 82 -5.79 -2.67 -0.68
CA ALA A 82 -5.22 -1.36 -0.36
C ALA A 82 -5.86 -0.72 0.88
N TYR A 83 -7.19 -0.85 1.01
CA TYR A 83 -7.92 -0.33 2.17
C TYR A 83 -7.51 -1.05 3.47
N LEU A 84 -7.52 -2.39 3.46
CA LEU A 84 -7.10 -3.19 4.62
C LEU A 84 -5.68 -2.85 5.03
N PHE A 85 -4.80 -2.70 4.04
CA PHE A 85 -3.41 -2.40 4.32
C PHE A 85 -3.21 -0.98 4.88
N ALA A 86 -3.95 0.01 4.39
CA ALA A 86 -3.96 1.36 4.98
C ALA A 86 -4.40 1.34 6.46
N GLN A 87 -5.39 0.51 6.82
CA GLN A 87 -5.78 0.31 8.22
C GLN A 87 -4.64 -0.26 9.07
N LEU A 88 -3.89 -1.23 8.54
CA LEU A 88 -2.77 -1.84 9.25
C LEU A 88 -1.60 -0.87 9.44
N VAL A 89 -1.31 -0.02 8.46
CA VAL A 89 -0.32 1.06 8.61
C VAL A 89 -0.73 2.02 9.73
N ASP A 90 -1.97 2.50 9.69
CA ASP A 90 -2.52 3.36 10.73
C ASP A 90 -2.46 2.71 12.12
N PHE A 91 -2.74 1.41 12.19
CA PHE A 91 -2.68 0.65 13.43
C PHE A 91 -1.25 0.49 13.95
N MET A 92 -0.30 0.19 13.08
CA MET A 92 1.11 0.05 13.43
C MET A 92 1.68 1.36 13.98
N ASP A 93 1.43 2.46 13.28
CA ASP A 93 1.90 3.79 13.67
C ASP A 93 1.36 4.22 15.03
N LYS A 94 0.11 3.83 15.35
CA LYS A 94 -0.52 4.09 16.66
C LYS A 94 -0.05 3.12 17.74
N ASN A 95 0.55 1.98 17.39
CA ASN A 95 0.91 0.92 18.33
C ASN A 95 2.34 0.37 18.11
N PRO A 96 3.39 1.20 17.99
CA PRO A 96 4.73 0.75 17.59
C PRO A 96 5.32 -0.31 18.54
N ALA A 97 5.03 -0.19 19.84
CA ALA A 97 5.49 -1.14 20.86
C ALA A 97 5.02 -2.59 20.65
N LYS A 98 3.90 -2.80 19.93
CA LYS A 98 3.38 -4.14 19.64
C LYS A 98 4.16 -4.85 18.53
N PHE A 99 4.94 -4.10 17.75
CA PHE A 99 5.66 -4.60 16.57
C PHE A 99 7.18 -4.67 16.78
N THR A 100 7.69 -4.10 17.87
CA THR A 100 9.11 -4.16 18.25
C THR A 100 9.47 -5.41 19.06
N SER A 101 8.48 -6.11 19.64
CA SER A 101 8.69 -7.29 20.47
C SER A 101 8.79 -8.58 19.64
N GLY A 102 10.01 -8.99 19.27
CA GLY A 102 10.26 -10.36 18.77
C GLY A 102 10.86 -10.49 17.36
N VAL A 103 11.18 -9.39 16.67
CA VAL A 103 11.74 -9.43 15.31
C VAL A 103 13.17 -8.88 15.20
N GLU A 104 13.83 -8.55 16.31
CA GLU A 104 15.09 -7.78 16.32
C GLU A 104 16.21 -8.39 15.46
N TYR A 105 16.59 -9.65 15.63
CA TYR A 105 17.81 -10.14 14.98
C TYR A 105 17.71 -10.26 13.45
N VAL A 106 16.65 -10.89 12.94
CA VAL A 106 16.48 -11.07 11.49
C VAL A 106 16.19 -9.74 10.80
N LEU A 107 15.42 -8.87 11.45
CA LEU A 107 15.08 -7.55 10.90
C LEU A 107 16.31 -6.64 10.86
N LEU A 108 17.16 -6.65 11.89
CA LEU A 108 18.42 -5.89 11.92
C LEU A 108 19.41 -6.37 10.85
N ILE A 109 19.54 -7.68 10.63
CA ILE A 109 20.39 -8.23 9.56
C ILE A 109 19.87 -7.80 8.19
N LEU A 110 18.55 -7.87 7.97
CA LEU A 110 17.95 -7.40 6.73
C LEU A 110 18.14 -5.89 6.55
N CYS A 111 17.93 -5.08 7.57
CA CYS A 111 18.17 -3.63 7.53
C CYS A 111 19.58 -3.31 7.03
N HIS A 112 20.58 -4.03 7.53
CA HIS A 112 21.97 -3.85 7.11
C HIS A 112 22.20 -4.29 5.66
N PHE A 113 21.59 -5.39 5.23
CA PHE A 113 21.77 -5.95 3.89
C PHE A 113 21.03 -5.16 2.79
N VAL A 114 19.83 -4.65 3.07
CA VAL A 114 18.99 -3.95 2.09
C VAL A 114 18.99 -2.42 2.25
N ASN A 115 19.76 -1.87 3.19
CA ASN A 115 19.82 -0.43 3.49
C ASN A 115 18.43 0.21 3.69
N LEU A 116 17.56 -0.48 4.42
CA LEU A 116 16.22 -0.01 4.77
C LEU A 116 16.05 0.01 6.29
N ASN A 117 15.25 0.95 6.80
CA ASN A 117 14.90 0.98 8.22
C ASN A 117 13.92 -0.17 8.57
N SER A 118 13.86 -0.52 9.86
CA SER A 118 13.09 -1.66 10.36
C SER A 118 11.59 -1.53 10.08
N THR A 119 11.06 -0.31 10.12
CA THR A 119 9.65 -0.01 9.82
C THR A 119 9.33 -0.28 8.35
N SER A 120 10.22 0.07 7.42
CA SER A 120 10.10 -0.23 5.99
C SER A 120 9.88 -1.72 5.75
N ILE A 121 10.73 -2.54 6.37
CA ILE A 121 10.73 -3.98 6.15
C ILE A 121 9.47 -4.60 6.73
N LEU A 122 8.96 -4.04 7.84
CA LEU A 122 7.72 -4.47 8.43
C LEU A 122 6.53 -4.16 7.51
N TYR A 123 6.45 -2.96 6.91
CA TYR A 123 5.40 -2.65 5.94
C TYR A 123 5.44 -3.60 4.73
N ILE A 124 6.63 -3.88 4.18
CA ILE A 124 6.78 -4.81 3.05
C ILE A 124 6.27 -6.21 3.41
N ARG A 125 6.61 -6.71 4.60
CA ARG A 125 6.14 -8.01 5.09
C ARG A 125 4.63 -8.02 5.27
N MET A 126 4.08 -7.00 5.92
CA MET A 126 2.64 -6.88 6.10
C MET A 126 1.89 -6.83 4.77
N TYR A 127 2.42 -6.13 3.76
CA TYR A 127 1.81 -6.14 2.43
C TYR A 127 1.77 -7.54 1.85
N LYS A 128 2.89 -8.27 1.91
CA LYS A 128 2.96 -9.66 1.44
C LYS A 128 1.97 -10.57 2.16
N ASP A 129 1.82 -10.39 3.47
CA ASP A 129 0.88 -11.16 4.28
C ASP A 129 -0.58 -10.83 3.91
N VAL A 130 -0.90 -9.54 3.71
CA VAL A 130 -2.21 -9.09 3.23
C VAL A 130 -2.52 -9.68 1.86
N ARG A 131 -1.59 -9.57 0.91
CA ARG A 131 -1.74 -10.14 -0.44
C ARG A 131 -1.98 -11.64 -0.39
N ALA A 132 -1.17 -12.36 0.38
CA ALA A 132 -1.30 -13.80 0.54
C ALA A 132 -2.64 -14.20 1.18
N ALA A 133 -3.12 -13.45 2.17
CA ALA A 133 -4.41 -13.70 2.81
C ALA A 133 -5.58 -13.44 1.84
N VAL A 134 -5.54 -12.34 1.09
CA VAL A 134 -6.55 -12.04 0.06
C VAL A 134 -6.55 -13.13 -1.02
N ASP A 135 -5.38 -13.50 -1.54
CA ASP A 135 -5.24 -14.55 -2.54
C ASP A 135 -5.78 -15.90 -2.03
N LEU A 136 -5.53 -16.23 -0.75
CA LEU A 136 -6.02 -17.45 -0.12
C LEU A 136 -7.56 -17.49 -0.09
N CYS A 137 -8.22 -16.41 0.38
CA CYS A 137 -9.69 -16.34 0.42
C CYS A 137 -10.34 -16.45 -0.96
N HIS A 138 -9.63 -16.03 -2.02
CA HIS A 138 -10.09 -16.22 -3.39
C HIS A 138 -9.86 -17.64 -3.88
N ARG A 139 -8.72 -18.25 -3.53
CA ARG A 139 -8.29 -19.58 -4.00
C ARG A 139 -9.05 -20.70 -3.32
N ASP A 140 -9.23 -20.64 -2.00
CA ASP A 140 -9.92 -21.67 -1.20
C ASP A 140 -11.43 -21.69 -1.45
N GLY A 141 -11.97 -20.67 -2.11
CA GLY A 141 -13.37 -20.57 -2.50
C GLY A 141 -14.29 -20.14 -1.35
N THR A 142 -13.78 -19.87 -0.15
CA THR A 142 -14.58 -19.43 1.00
C THR A 142 -15.37 -18.16 0.68
N LEU A 143 -14.72 -17.18 0.04
CA LEU A 143 -15.37 -15.96 -0.42
C LEU A 143 -16.48 -16.25 -1.43
N LYS A 144 -16.20 -17.13 -2.41
CA LYS A 144 -17.17 -17.49 -3.47
C LYS A 144 -18.39 -18.19 -2.90
N GLN A 145 -18.20 -19.10 -1.93
CA GLN A 145 -19.28 -19.79 -1.24
C GLN A 145 -20.17 -18.83 -0.45
N MET A 146 -19.57 -17.81 0.18
CA MET A 146 -20.33 -16.80 0.91
C MET A 146 -21.17 -15.92 -0.01
N VAL A 147 -20.61 -15.47 -1.13
CA VAL A 147 -21.36 -14.70 -2.15
C VAL A 147 -22.48 -15.54 -2.77
N ALA A 148 -22.24 -16.83 -3.02
CA ALA A 148 -23.25 -17.73 -3.59
C ALA A 148 -24.48 -17.95 -2.69
N LYS A 149 -24.39 -17.69 -1.37
CA LYS A 149 -25.55 -17.78 -0.46
C LYS A 149 -26.61 -16.71 -0.72
N ASP A 150 -26.20 -15.55 -1.21
CA ASP A 150 -27.08 -14.42 -1.50
C ASP A 150 -26.46 -13.53 -2.60
N PRO A 151 -26.51 -13.96 -3.87
CA PRO A 151 -25.83 -13.26 -4.96
C PRO A 151 -26.51 -11.94 -5.38
N GLY A 152 -27.71 -11.64 -4.86
CA GLY A 152 -28.46 -10.43 -5.18
C GLY A 152 -28.16 -9.24 -4.27
N ARG A 153 -27.30 -9.42 -3.25
CA ARG A 153 -26.91 -8.43 -2.26
C ARG A 153 -25.56 -7.81 -2.57
#